data_AF-A0A8H7PQS8-F1
#
_entry.id   AF-A0A8H7PQS8-F1
#
_cell.length_a   1.000
_cell.length_b   1.000
_cell.length_c   1.000
_cell.angle_alpha   90.00
_cell.angle_beta   90.00
_cell.angle_gamma   90.00
#
_symmetry.space_group_name_H-M   'P 1'
#
loop_
_entity.id
_entity.type
_entity.pdbx_description
1 polymer ?
#
loop_
_entity_poly.entity_id
_entity_poly.type
_entity_poly.pdbx_seq_one_letter_code
_entity_poly.pdbx_strand_id
1 'polypeptide(L)'
;MKDFNAYYLREFKDPLVANARHMPWFKSFMWCEALLQLPFFFWALRGLYKDTRMTRVGLLTYGAHVTTTVIPTLAELAFGTASQATLTATERYTLIGIYLPYLLIPATMVVDSYCKISSMIGSSSSKPKQN
;
A
#
# COMPACT_ATOMS: atom_id res chain seq x y z
N MET A 1 -16.04 17.19 6.39
CA MET A 1 -14.93 16.29 6.81
C MET A 1 -15.12 15.75 8.24
N LYS A 2 -15.54 16.56 9.24
CA LYS A 2 -15.78 16.06 10.60
C LYS A 2 -16.87 14.98 10.67
N ASP A 3 -17.92 15.11 9.87
CA ASP A 3 -19.06 14.17 9.90
C ASP A 3 -18.71 12.80 9.31
N PHE A 4 -17.85 12.74 8.28
CA PHE A 4 -17.37 11.49 7.70
C PHE A 4 -16.48 10.71 8.65
N ASN A 5 -15.51 11.38 9.29
CA ASN A 5 -14.65 10.73 10.29
C ASN A 5 -15.47 10.27 11.49
N ALA A 6 -16.46 11.03 11.93
CA ALA A 6 -17.35 10.62 13.01
C ALA A 6 -18.16 9.37 12.65
N TYR A 7 -18.71 9.31 11.42
CA TYR A 7 -19.41 8.13 10.92
C TYR A 7 -18.48 6.90 10.84
N TYR A 8 -17.31 7.05 10.25
CA TYR A 8 -16.32 5.98 10.10
C TYR A 8 -15.86 5.43 11.45
N LEU A 9 -15.53 6.31 12.40
CA LEU A 9 -15.10 5.91 13.73
C LEU A 9 -16.22 5.23 14.53
N ARG A 10 -17.48 5.60 14.29
CA ARG A 10 -18.63 4.93 14.90
C ARG A 10 -18.79 3.50 14.39
N GLU A 11 -18.60 3.29 13.10
CA GLU A 11 -18.83 2.00 12.44
C GLU A 11 -17.66 1.03 12.63
N PHE A 12 -16.43 1.50 12.39
CA PHE A 12 -15.24 0.64 12.33
C PHE A 12 -14.36 0.70 13.58
N LYS A 13 -14.55 1.71 14.44
CA LYS A 13 -13.76 1.93 15.67
C LYS A 13 -12.25 1.82 15.46
N ASP A 14 -11.76 2.22 14.29
CA ASP A 14 -10.36 2.04 13.91
C ASP A 14 -9.44 2.84 14.85
N PRO A 15 -8.60 2.17 15.66
CA PRO A 15 -7.72 2.82 16.63
C PRO A 15 -6.63 3.65 15.95
N LEU A 16 -6.23 3.32 14.72
CA LEU A 16 -5.22 4.08 13.98
C LEU A 16 -5.78 5.45 13.59
N VAL A 17 -7.00 5.47 13.05
CA VAL A 17 -7.66 6.70 12.63
C VAL A 17 -8.11 7.52 13.85
N ALA A 18 -8.62 6.84 14.89
CA ALA A 18 -9.02 7.50 16.14
C ALA A 18 -7.84 8.19 16.82
N ASN A 19 -6.68 7.53 16.85
CA ASN A 19 -5.48 8.04 17.52
C ASN A 19 -4.47 8.69 16.57
N ALA A 20 -4.85 8.95 15.32
CA ALA A 20 -3.95 9.52 14.30
C ALA A 20 -3.27 10.82 14.76
N ARG A 21 -3.93 11.60 15.62
CA ARG A 21 -3.36 12.83 16.22
C ARG A 21 -2.18 12.55 17.15
N HIS A 22 -2.17 11.40 17.82
CA HIS A 22 -1.18 10.98 18.80
C HIS A 22 -0.12 10.03 18.22
N MET A 23 -0.23 9.67 16.93
CA MET A 23 0.67 8.75 16.23
C MET A 23 1.34 9.46 15.04
N PRO A 24 2.45 10.21 15.27
CA PRO A 24 3.13 10.96 14.23
C PRO A 24 3.56 10.12 13.03
N TRP A 25 3.97 8.87 13.28
CA TRP A 25 4.34 7.92 12.24
C TRP A 25 3.17 7.60 11.31
N PHE A 26 1.98 7.31 11.87
CA PHE A 26 0.79 6.98 11.09
C PHE A 26 0.34 8.18 10.27
N LYS A 27 0.36 9.37 10.88
CA LYS A 27 0.07 10.62 10.19
C LYS A 27 1.03 10.88 9.03
N SER A 28 2.32 10.55 9.18
CA SER A 28 3.29 10.68 8.09
C SER A 28 2.96 9.74 6.92
N PHE A 29 2.54 8.51 7.18
CA PHE A 29 2.09 7.58 6.13
C PHE A 29 0.82 8.06 5.44
N MET A 30 -0.16 8.62 6.16
CA MET A 30 -1.34 9.23 5.52
C MET A 30 -0.96 10.37 4.56
N TRP A 31 0.05 11.16 4.90
CA TRP A 31 0.57 12.18 3.99
C TRP A 31 1.30 11.58 2.79
N CYS A 32 2.10 10.53 2.99
CA CYS A 32 2.71 9.79 1.88
C CYS A 32 1.65 9.18 0.96
N GLU A 33 0.56 8.65 1.50
CA GLU A 33 -0.56 8.14 0.73
C GLU A 33 -1.22 9.25 -0.10
N ALA A 34 -1.55 10.37 0.53
CA ALA A 34 -2.22 11.49 -0.13
C ALA A 34 -1.36 12.16 -1.21
N LEU A 35 -0.06 12.30 -0.98
CA LEU A 35 0.85 13.05 -1.85
C LEU A 35 1.60 12.19 -2.86
N LEU A 36 1.87 10.92 -2.53
CA LEU A 36 2.69 10.03 -3.38
C LEU A 36 1.83 8.92 -3.97
N GLN A 37 1.10 8.17 -3.14
CA GLN A 37 0.39 6.98 -3.59
C GLN A 37 -0.81 7.34 -4.48
N LEU A 38 -1.66 8.29 -4.05
CA LEU A 38 -2.85 8.68 -4.81
C LEU A 38 -2.55 9.30 -6.19
N PRO A 39 -1.64 10.29 -6.32
CA PRO A 39 -1.30 10.83 -7.64
C PRO A 39 -0.67 9.77 -8.54
N PHE A 40 0.18 8.92 -7.96
CA PHE A 40 0.82 7.84 -8.69
C PHE A 40 -0.20 6.78 -9.14
N PHE A 41 -1.22 6.48 -8.33
CA PHE A 41 -2.25 5.50 -8.68
C PHE A 41 -2.97 5.86 -10.00
N PHE A 42 -3.35 7.12 -10.20
CA PHE A 42 -3.95 7.57 -11.45
C PHE A 42 -2.99 7.47 -12.64
N TRP A 43 -1.72 7.78 -12.42
CA TRP A 43 -0.69 7.61 -13.45
C TRP A 43 -0.46 6.14 -13.79
N ALA A 44 -0.38 5.27 -12.77
CA ALA A 44 -0.20 3.84 -12.89
C ALA A 44 -1.35 3.16 -13.61
N LEU A 45 -2.60 3.53 -13.32
CA LEU A 45 -3.78 3.05 -14.02
C LEU A 45 -3.71 3.34 -15.53
N ARG A 46 -3.34 4.58 -15.89
CA ARG A 46 -3.15 4.95 -17.30
C ARG A 46 -1.98 4.21 -17.94
N GLY A 47 -0.89 4.02 -17.19
CA GLY A 47 0.31 3.35 -17.65
C GLY A 47 0.10 1.84 -17.85
N LEU A 48 -0.73 1.20 -17.02
CA LEU A 48 -1.01 -0.24 -17.07
C LEU A 48 -1.69 -0.62 -18.40
N TYR A 49 -2.50 0.27 -18.96
CA TYR A 49 -3.12 0.08 -20.27
C TYR A 49 -2.10 0.02 -21.43
N LYS A 50 -0.98 0.74 -21.33
CA LYS A 50 0.06 0.80 -22.38
C LYS A 50 1.20 -0.21 -22.18
N ASP A 51 1.23 -0.90 -21.05
CA ASP A 51 2.23 -1.88 -20.63
C ASP A 51 3.69 -1.58 -21.03
N THR A 52 4.16 -0.37 -20.72
CA THR A 52 5.54 0.05 -21.05
C THR A 52 6.54 -0.37 -19.98
N ARG A 53 7.82 -0.50 -20.35
CA ARG A 53 8.91 -0.79 -19.40
C ARG A 53 8.98 0.22 -18.25
N MET A 54 8.71 1.51 -18.53
CA MET A 54 8.67 2.56 -17.51
C MET A 54 7.46 2.44 -16.58
N THR A 55 6.31 2.03 -17.11
CA THR A 55 5.14 1.70 -16.28
C THR A 55 5.51 0.60 -15.27
N ARG A 56 6.17 -0.48 -15.72
CA ARG A 56 6.53 -1.61 -14.84
C ARG A 56 7.51 -1.20 -13.73
N VAL A 57 8.51 -0.39 -14.05
CA VAL A 57 9.43 0.16 -13.04
C VAL A 57 8.66 1.02 -12.03
N GLY A 58 7.74 1.85 -12.51
CA GLY A 58 6.88 2.63 -11.63
C GLY A 58 5.95 1.79 -10.74
N LEU A 59 5.35 0.73 -11.29
CA LEU A 59 4.50 -0.19 -10.52
C LEU A 59 5.31 -0.91 -9.44
N LEU A 60 6.56 -1.26 -9.73
CA LEU A 60 7.49 -1.85 -8.77
C LEU A 60 7.77 -0.88 -7.61
N THR A 61 8.12 0.38 -7.90
CA THR A 61 8.43 1.37 -6.85
C THR A 61 7.20 1.72 -6.02
N TYR A 62 6.05 1.91 -6.66
CA TYR A 62 4.78 2.14 -5.98
C TYR A 62 4.39 0.97 -5.09
N GLY A 63 4.38 -0.25 -5.63
CA GLY A 63 4.00 -1.43 -4.88
C GLY A 63 4.88 -1.67 -3.67
N ALA A 64 6.20 -1.44 -3.81
CA ALA A 64 7.15 -1.54 -2.72
C ALA A 64 6.88 -0.50 -1.64
N HIS A 65 6.66 0.76 -2.03
CA HIS A 65 6.36 1.83 -1.09
C HIS A 65 5.07 1.57 -0.30
N VAL A 66 3.97 1.21 -0.98
CA VAL A 66 2.69 0.92 -0.31
C VAL A 66 2.83 -0.26 0.66
N THR A 67 3.50 -1.33 0.23
CA THR A 67 3.81 -2.50 1.07
C THR A 67 4.55 -2.07 2.34
N THR A 68 5.58 -1.22 2.21
CA THR A 68 6.35 -0.73 3.35
C THR A 68 5.54 0.13 4.31
N THR A 69 4.58 0.93 3.82
CA THR A 69 3.73 1.75 4.69
C THR A 69 2.61 0.95 5.39
N VAL A 70 2.14 -0.14 4.78
CA VAL A 70 1.04 -0.97 5.30
C VAL A 70 1.52 -2.05 6.29
N ILE A 71 2.78 -2.49 6.21
CA ILE A 71 3.32 -3.45 7.18
C ILE A 71 3.23 -2.92 8.64
N PRO A 72 3.67 -1.68 8.95
CA PRO A 72 3.55 -1.13 10.30
C PRO A 72 2.10 -0.96 10.76
N THR A 73 1.17 -0.61 9.86
CA THR A 73 -0.25 -0.47 10.23
C THR A 73 -0.86 -1.81 10.61
N LEU A 74 -0.58 -2.87 9.84
CA LEU A 74 -1.01 -4.23 10.17
C LEU A 74 -0.35 -4.74 11.46
N ALA A 75 0.92 -4.42 11.69
CA ALA A 75 1.61 -4.77 12.93
C ALA A 75 0.97 -4.09 14.15
N GLU A 76 0.62 -2.80 14.04
CA GLU A 76 -0.07 -2.05 15.10
C GLU A 76 -1.50 -2.60 15.36
N LEU A 77 -2.21 -3.06 14.33
CA LEU A 77 -3.51 -3.73 14.53
C LEU A 77 -3.36 -5.09 15.24
N ALA A 78 -2.35 -5.88 14.86
CA ALA A 78 -2.15 -7.22 15.40
C ALA A 78 -1.60 -7.20 16.83
N PHE A 79 -0.60 -6.34 17.07
CA PHE A 79 0.23 -6.36 18.28
C PHE A 79 0.23 -5.06 19.08
N GLY A 80 -0.31 -3.96 18.53
CA GLY A 80 -0.30 -2.65 19.18
C GLY A 80 -1.14 -2.64 20.46
N THR A 81 -0.58 -2.07 21.52
CA THR A 81 -1.22 -2.03 22.85
C THR A 81 -2.50 -1.20 22.86
N ALA A 82 -2.53 -0.11 22.09
CA ALA A 82 -3.72 0.73 21.91
C ALA A 82 -4.84 -0.07 21.21
N SER A 83 -4.53 -0.75 20.12
CA SER A 83 -5.46 -1.63 19.40
C SER A 83 -5.95 -2.78 20.29
N GLN A 84 -5.08 -3.33 21.13
CA GLN A 84 -5.43 -4.40 22.06
C GLN A 84 -6.37 -3.96 23.18
N ALA A 85 -6.23 -2.72 23.65
CA ALA A 85 -7.06 -2.17 24.71
C ALA A 85 -8.46 -1.75 24.22
N THR A 86 -8.61 -1.38 22.95
CA THR A 86 -9.86 -0.79 22.43
C THR A 86 -10.70 -1.73 21.57
N LEU A 87 -10.12 -2.79 21.00
CA LEU A 87 -10.81 -3.68 20.06
C LEU A 87 -11.06 -5.07 20.64
N THR A 88 -12.25 -5.61 20.39
CA THR A 88 -12.51 -7.05 20.55
C THR A 88 -11.71 -7.87 19.53
N ALA A 89 -11.53 -9.17 19.80
CA ALA A 89 -10.83 -10.06 18.86
C ALA A 89 -11.48 -10.05 17.46
N THR A 90 -12.81 -10.07 17.39
CA THR A 90 -13.56 -10.06 16.13
C THR A 90 -13.36 -8.75 15.37
N GLU A 91 -13.53 -7.59 16.01
CA GLU A 91 -13.32 -6.27 15.38
C GLU A 91 -11.89 -6.14 14.85
N ARG A 92 -10.89 -6.68 15.58
CA ARG A 92 -9.50 -6.70 15.14
C ARG A 92 -9.30 -7.54 13.88
N TYR A 93 -9.80 -8.77 13.84
CA TYR A 93 -9.67 -9.60 12.65
C TYR A 93 -10.41 -9.00 11.44
N THR A 94 -11.56 -8.38 11.67
CA THR A 94 -12.28 -7.63 10.63
C THR A 94 -11.42 -6.49 10.08
N LEU A 95 -10.83 -5.67 10.95
CA LEU A 95 -9.96 -4.58 10.51
C LEU A 95 -8.71 -5.11 9.78
N ILE A 96 -8.03 -6.13 10.32
CA ILE A 96 -6.90 -6.77 9.63
C ILE A 96 -7.34 -7.25 8.24
N GLY A 97 -8.52 -7.88 8.12
CA GLY A 97 -9.08 -8.31 6.85
C GLY A 97 -9.34 -7.16 5.87
N ILE A 98 -9.73 -5.98 6.35
CA ILE A 98 -9.91 -4.77 5.53
C ILE A 98 -8.57 -4.21 5.06
N TYR A 99 -7.53 -4.23 5.91
CA TYR A 99 -6.20 -3.72 5.57
C TYR A 99 -5.37 -4.70 4.73
N LEU A 100 -5.62 -6.01 4.82
CA LEU A 100 -4.83 -7.05 4.16
C LEU A 100 -4.76 -6.91 2.62
N PRO A 101 -5.85 -6.57 1.89
CA PRO A 101 -5.79 -6.30 0.46
C PRO A 101 -4.79 -5.19 0.08
N TYR A 102 -4.64 -4.17 0.92
CA TYR A 102 -3.68 -3.08 0.72
C TYR A 102 -2.22 -3.53 0.92
N LEU A 103 -1.99 -4.74 1.43
CA LEU A 103 -0.67 -5.38 1.44
C LEU A 103 -0.52 -6.35 0.26
N LEU A 104 -1.50 -7.24 0.07
CA LEU A 104 -1.40 -8.33 -0.91
C LEU A 104 -1.39 -7.82 -2.35
N ILE A 105 -2.24 -6.85 -2.69
CA ILE A 105 -2.30 -6.31 -4.05
C ILE A 105 -0.97 -5.61 -4.39
N PRO A 106 -0.43 -4.68 -3.58
CA PRO A 106 0.86 -4.07 -3.87
C PRO A 106 2.03 -5.05 -3.86
N ALA A 107 2.05 -6.04 -2.94
CA ALA A 107 3.10 -7.05 -2.90
C ALA A 107 3.10 -7.92 -4.17
N THR A 108 1.94 -8.34 -4.67
CA THR A 108 1.85 -9.09 -5.93
C THR A 108 2.26 -8.22 -7.13
N MET A 109 1.93 -6.93 -7.13
CA MET A 109 2.39 -5.99 -8.16
C MET A 109 3.91 -5.85 -8.20
N VAL A 110 4.58 -5.87 -7.04
CA VAL A 110 6.05 -5.87 -6.92
C VAL A 110 6.62 -7.11 -7.58
N VAL A 111 6.11 -8.29 -7.21
CA VAL A 111 6.61 -9.57 -7.74
C VAL A 111 6.39 -9.65 -9.26
N ASP A 112 5.19 -9.33 -9.75
CA ASP A 112 4.89 -9.33 -11.20
C ASP A 112 5.81 -8.39 -11.97
N SER A 113 5.97 -7.16 -11.48
CA SER A 113 6.79 -6.14 -12.15
C SER A 113 8.26 -6.51 -12.13
N TYR A 114 8.77 -7.04 -11.00
CA TYR A 114 10.14 -7.50 -10.88
C TYR A 114 10.46 -8.64 -11.85
N CYS A 115 9.63 -9.68 -11.89
CA CYS A 115 9.80 -10.82 -12.79
C CYS A 115 9.83 -10.38 -14.27
N LYS A 116 8.90 -9.50 -14.66
CA LYS A 116 8.82 -8.98 -16.03
C LYS A 116 10.04 -8.13 -16.40
N ILE A 117 10.45 -7.21 -15.53
CA ILE A 117 11.64 -6.38 -15.76
C ILE A 117 12.89 -7.27 -15.90
N SER A 118 13.04 -8.28 -15.03
CA SER A 118 14.17 -9.21 -15.04
C SER A 118 14.23 -10.01 -16.35
N SER A 119 13.09 -10.51 -16.82
CA SER A 119 12.97 -11.18 -18.12
C SER A 119 13.35 -10.25 -19.29
N MET A 120 12.87 -9.00 -19.28
CA MET A 120 13.19 -8.02 -20.33
C MET A 120 14.69 -7.67 -20.38
N ILE A 121 15.36 -7.59 -19.23
CA ILE A 121 16.81 -7.35 -19.15
C ILE A 121 17.57 -8.55 -19.73
N GLY A 122 17.17 -9.78 -19.36
CA GLY A 122 17.76 -11.01 -19.89
C GLY A 122 17.65 -11.13 -21.42
N SER A 123 16.48 -10.83 -22.00
CA SER A 123 16.28 -10.85 -23.46
C SER A 123 17.01 -9.73 -24.21
N SER A 124 17.34 -8.62 -23.54
CA SER A 124 18.10 -7.53 -24.17
C SER A 124 19.59 -7.84 -24.28
N SER A 125 20.11 -8.67 -23.39
CA SER A 125 21.54 -9.04 -23.37
C SER A 125 21.90 -10.12 -24.40
N SER A 126 20.91 -10.81 -24.97
CA SER A 126 21.10 -11.90 -25.95
C SER A 126 20.97 -11.47 -27.41
N LYS A 127 20.60 -10.21 -27.71
CA LYS A 127 20.60 -9.71 -29.09
C LYS A 127 22.02 -9.31 -29.50
N PRO A 128 22.62 -9.93 -30.55
CA PRO A 128 23.91 -9.49 -31.06
C PRO A 128 23.79 -8.05 -31.57
N LYS A 129 24.81 -7.22 -31.33
CA LYS A 129 24.94 -5.92 -32.01
C LYS A 129 25.04 -6.18 -33.51
N GLN A 130 23.96 -5.92 -34.23
CA GLN A 130 23.98 -5.87 -35.69
C GLN A 130 24.56 -4.50 -36.05
N ASN A 131 25.89 -4.46 -36.19
CA ASN A 131 26.62 -3.35 -36.80
C ASN A 131 26.53 -3.44 -38.32
#